data_AF-A0A954FP84-F1
#
_entry.id   AF-A0A954FP84-F1
#
_cell.length_a   1.000
_cell.length_b   1.000
_cell.length_c   1.000
_cell.angle_alpha   90.00
_cell.angle_beta   90.00
_cell.angle_gamma   90.00
#
_symmetry.space_group_name_H-M   'P 1'
#
loop_
_entity.id
_entity.type
_entity.pdbx_description
1 polymer ?
#
loop_
_entity_poly.entity_id
_entity_poly.type
_entity_poly.pdbx_seq_one_letter_code
_entity_poly.pdbx_strand_id
1 'polypeptide(L)'
;RRIEELARAVRDLPGPIYIHCHHGKHRSPAAAGVACVSAGLISPDQAIQVLELAGTNPAYRGLFEAVQAATPFEVAFLNELNVEFKEVQEIPPMTEAMVRLSHVTDHLKRIGEAGWQPPADHPDLEPAHEALLLRELFTELLRTEEVKQQPMEFQEWLRDSEATTLEMESQLSEWKYAQPGSSPPAALSSTLATKLDRVLSNCQACHVKYRDVPLNEKL
;
A
#
# COMPACT_ATOMS: atom_id res chain seq x y z
N ARG A 1 -4.48 -11.47 -18.67
CA ARG A 1 -5.65 -11.93 -17.87
C ARG A 1 -6.38 -10.82 -17.11
N ARG A 2 -5.81 -10.15 -16.09
CA ARG A 2 -6.59 -9.17 -15.29
C ARG A 2 -7.17 -8.00 -16.11
N ILE A 3 -6.41 -7.49 -17.08
CA ILE A 3 -6.86 -6.43 -17.99
C ILE A 3 -8.05 -6.89 -18.85
N GLU A 4 -8.03 -8.14 -19.32
CA GLU A 4 -9.11 -8.75 -20.09
C GLU A 4 -10.39 -8.85 -19.26
N GLU A 5 -10.29 -9.30 -18.00
CA GLU A 5 -11.42 -9.38 -17.07
C GLU A 5 -12.04 -8.00 -16.80
N LEU A 6 -11.21 -6.98 -16.60
CA LEU A 6 -11.66 -5.61 -16.40
C LEU A 6 -12.32 -5.03 -17.65
N ALA A 7 -11.73 -5.25 -18.84
CA ALA A 7 -12.30 -4.83 -20.11
C ALA A 7 -13.68 -5.48 -20.36
N ARG A 8 -13.80 -6.79 -20.06
CA ARG A 8 -15.09 -7.51 -20.09
C ARG A 8 -16.09 -6.92 -19.09
N ALA A 9 -15.66 -6.62 -17.87
CA ALA A 9 -16.53 -6.06 -16.84
C ALA A 9 -17.14 -4.72 -17.29
N VAL A 10 -16.31 -3.78 -17.76
CA VAL A 10 -16.79 -2.44 -18.16
C VAL A 10 -17.65 -2.46 -19.43
N ARG A 11 -17.49 -3.47 -20.27
CA ARG A 11 -18.28 -3.65 -21.50
C ARG A 11 -19.62 -4.35 -21.24
N ASP A 12 -19.66 -5.37 -20.39
CA ASP A 12 -20.78 -6.32 -20.32
C ASP A 12 -21.66 -6.17 -19.07
N LEU A 13 -21.11 -5.69 -17.95
CA LEU A 13 -21.89 -5.62 -16.71
C LEU A 13 -22.84 -4.41 -16.73
N PRO A 14 -24.02 -4.51 -16.08
CA PRO A 14 -24.92 -3.37 -15.92
C PRO A 14 -24.21 -2.20 -15.22
N GLY A 15 -24.24 -1.03 -15.86
CA GLY A 15 -23.67 0.19 -15.31
C GLY A 15 -24.63 0.98 -14.40
N PRO A 16 -24.14 2.04 -13.74
CA PRO A 16 -22.73 2.50 -13.74
C PRO A 16 -21.82 1.58 -12.92
N ILE A 17 -20.55 1.44 -13.34
CA ILE A 17 -19.54 0.63 -12.65
C ILE A 17 -18.66 1.55 -11.81
N TYR A 18 -18.53 1.23 -10.52
CA TYR A 18 -17.67 1.95 -9.59
C TYR A 18 -16.40 1.13 -9.31
N ILE A 19 -15.24 1.72 -9.61
CA ILE A 19 -13.92 1.13 -9.34
C ILE A 19 -13.25 1.93 -8.24
N HIS A 20 -12.89 1.28 -7.13
CA HIS A 20 -12.19 1.93 -6.02
C HIS A 20 -10.90 1.20 -5.63
N CYS A 21 -10.07 1.90 -4.88
CA CYS A 21 -8.91 1.34 -4.19
C CYS A 21 -8.88 1.92 -2.77
N HIS A 22 -7.78 1.75 -2.04
CA HIS A 22 -7.69 2.23 -0.66
C HIS A 22 -7.88 3.76 -0.53
N HIS A 23 -7.26 4.54 -1.42
CA HIS A 23 -7.35 6.02 -1.40
C HIS A 23 -8.13 6.61 -2.58
N GLY A 24 -8.57 5.79 -3.55
CA GLY A 24 -9.28 6.24 -4.75
C GLY A 24 -8.43 7.02 -5.78
N LYS A 25 -7.17 7.36 -5.48
CA LYS A 25 -6.34 8.29 -6.27
C LYS A 25 -5.33 7.66 -7.23
N HIS A 26 -5.05 6.36 -7.11
CA HIS A 26 -3.92 5.74 -7.82
C HIS A 26 -4.37 4.50 -8.60
N ARG A 27 -4.51 3.36 -7.91
CA ARG A 27 -4.81 2.09 -8.57
C ARG A 27 -6.19 2.07 -9.23
N SER A 28 -7.19 2.75 -8.66
CA SER A 28 -8.54 2.81 -9.23
C SER A 28 -8.64 3.57 -10.54
N PRO A 29 -8.13 4.82 -10.69
CA PRO A 29 -8.15 5.49 -11.99
C PRO A 29 -7.29 4.77 -13.03
N ALA A 30 -6.16 4.17 -12.63
CA ALA A 30 -5.36 3.33 -13.52
C ALA A 30 -6.14 2.10 -14.01
N ALA A 31 -6.79 1.36 -13.12
CA ALA A 31 -7.60 0.20 -13.49
C ALA A 31 -8.79 0.60 -14.37
N ALA A 32 -9.47 1.71 -14.06
CA ALA A 32 -10.57 2.22 -14.88
C ALA A 32 -10.09 2.66 -16.27
N GLY A 33 -8.97 3.38 -16.35
CA GLY A 33 -8.35 3.80 -17.61
C GLY A 33 -7.99 2.61 -18.49
N VAL A 34 -7.23 1.65 -17.95
CA VAL A 34 -6.86 0.42 -18.65
C VAL A 34 -8.10 -0.35 -19.11
N ALA A 35 -9.11 -0.52 -18.24
CA ALA A 35 -10.33 -1.24 -18.59
C ALA A 35 -11.07 -0.59 -19.77
N CYS A 36 -11.27 0.73 -19.71
CA CYS A 36 -12.01 1.47 -20.72
C CYS A 36 -11.24 1.54 -22.05
N VAL A 37 -9.91 1.72 -22.02
CA VAL A 37 -9.08 1.67 -23.24
C VAL A 37 -9.14 0.29 -23.85
N SER A 38 -8.93 -0.76 -23.06
CA SER A 38 -8.94 -2.15 -23.55
C SER A 38 -10.32 -2.62 -24.03
N ALA A 39 -11.40 -2.00 -23.55
CA ALA A 39 -12.75 -2.22 -24.06
C ALA A 39 -13.11 -1.35 -25.28
N GLY A 40 -12.19 -0.47 -25.74
CA GLY A 40 -12.42 0.43 -26.87
C GLY A 40 -13.36 1.60 -26.57
N LEU A 41 -13.56 1.97 -25.31
CA LEU A 41 -14.47 3.02 -24.87
C LEU A 41 -13.83 4.42 -24.88
N ILE A 42 -12.53 4.50 -24.63
CA ILE A 42 -11.74 5.75 -24.62
C ILE A 42 -10.35 5.52 -25.22
N SER A 43 -9.66 6.60 -25.61
CA SER A 43 -8.26 6.53 -26.04
C SER A 43 -7.28 6.48 -24.85
N PRO A 44 -6.04 6.01 -25.06
CA PRO A 44 -4.99 6.10 -24.03
C PRO A 44 -4.78 7.53 -23.50
N ASP A 45 -4.81 8.54 -24.38
CA ASP A 45 -4.65 9.95 -23.97
C ASP A 45 -5.78 10.41 -23.03
N GLN A 46 -7.02 10.02 -23.30
CA GLN A 46 -8.15 10.30 -22.41
C GLN A 46 -7.99 9.59 -21.07
N ALA A 47 -7.49 8.35 -21.07
CA ALA A 47 -7.24 7.61 -19.84
C ALA A 47 -6.12 8.24 -19.00
N ILE A 48 -5.07 8.79 -19.61
CA ILE A 48 -4.03 9.54 -18.88
C ILE A 48 -4.62 10.79 -18.21
N GLN A 49 -5.50 11.53 -18.89
CA GLN A 49 -6.20 12.67 -18.28
C GLN A 49 -7.03 12.27 -17.06
N VAL A 50 -7.59 11.06 -17.03
CA VAL A 50 -8.30 10.52 -15.85
C VAL A 50 -7.34 10.35 -14.67
N LEU A 51 -6.10 9.88 -14.90
CA LEU A 51 -5.10 9.71 -13.86
C LEU A 51 -4.69 11.06 -13.27
N GLU A 52 -4.46 12.05 -14.13
CA GLU A 52 -4.11 13.42 -13.74
C GLU A 52 -5.24 14.07 -12.94
N LEU A 53 -6.48 13.97 -13.42
CA LEU A 53 -7.66 14.49 -12.74
C LEU A 53 -7.87 13.86 -11.35
N ALA A 54 -7.61 12.55 -11.23
CA ALA A 54 -7.68 11.84 -9.96
C ALA A 54 -6.54 12.18 -8.99
N GLY A 55 -5.53 12.92 -9.43
CA GLY A 55 -4.34 13.24 -8.63
C GLY A 55 -3.40 12.04 -8.45
N THR A 56 -3.28 11.19 -9.48
CA THR A 56 -2.33 10.07 -9.46
C THR A 56 -0.91 10.62 -9.36
N ASN A 57 -0.16 10.21 -8.34
CA ASN A 57 1.20 10.70 -8.15
C ASN A 57 2.11 10.16 -9.29
N PRO A 58 2.86 11.01 -10.02
CA PRO A 58 3.76 10.60 -11.10
C PRO A 58 4.82 9.55 -10.71
N ALA A 59 5.12 9.42 -9.42
CA ALA A 59 6.01 8.38 -8.91
C ALA A 59 5.51 6.95 -9.16
N TYR A 60 4.20 6.75 -9.34
CA TYR A 60 3.60 5.47 -9.73
C TYR A 60 3.78 5.18 -11.22
N ARG A 61 5.04 5.13 -11.67
CA ARG A 61 5.41 4.95 -13.10
C ARG A 61 4.72 3.75 -13.74
N GLY A 62 4.65 2.62 -13.03
CA GLY A 62 3.98 1.43 -13.54
C GLY A 62 2.47 1.59 -13.79
N LEU A 63 1.79 2.49 -13.07
CA LEU A 63 0.38 2.78 -13.32
C LEU A 63 0.19 3.62 -14.58
N PHE A 64 1.04 4.64 -14.78
CA PHE A 64 1.02 5.45 -16.00
C PHE A 64 1.38 4.61 -17.22
N GLU A 65 2.42 3.78 -17.13
CA GLU A 65 2.79 2.90 -18.23
C GLU A 65 1.68 1.90 -18.57
N ALA A 66 1.03 1.30 -17.56
CA ALA A 66 -0.06 0.36 -17.80
C ALA A 66 -1.19 0.99 -18.61
N VAL A 67 -1.54 2.24 -18.32
CA VAL A 67 -2.56 3.00 -19.06
C VAL A 67 -2.07 3.39 -20.46
N GLN A 68 -0.83 3.88 -20.57
CA GLN A 68 -0.26 4.32 -21.84
C GLN A 68 -0.07 3.16 -22.83
N ALA A 69 0.31 1.99 -22.33
CA ALA A 69 0.51 0.78 -23.12
C ALA A 69 -0.79 0.01 -23.39
N ALA A 70 -1.90 0.40 -22.78
CA ALA A 70 -3.18 -0.25 -23.01
C ALA A 70 -3.64 -0.05 -24.46
N THR A 71 -4.09 -1.12 -25.09
CA THR A 71 -4.66 -1.12 -26.43
C THR A 71 -6.04 -1.77 -26.41
N PRO A 72 -6.95 -1.36 -27.31
CA PRO A 72 -8.26 -2.00 -27.42
C PRO A 72 -8.10 -3.45 -27.86
N PHE A 73 -8.83 -4.35 -27.21
CA PHE A 73 -8.96 -5.71 -27.68
C PHE A 73 -9.93 -5.81 -28.84
N GLU A 74 -9.73 -6.82 -29.69
CA GLU A 74 -10.73 -7.17 -30.70
C GLU A 74 -12.03 -7.62 -30.05
N VAL A 75 -13.16 -7.21 -30.62
CA VAL A 75 -14.50 -7.57 -30.11
C VAL A 75 -14.70 -9.09 -30.09
N ALA A 76 -14.19 -9.79 -31.11
CA ALA A 76 -14.27 -11.25 -31.20
C ALA A 76 -13.52 -11.92 -30.04
N PHE A 77 -12.27 -11.51 -29.80
CA PHE A 77 -11.49 -11.98 -28.65
C PHE A 77 -12.23 -11.74 -27.34
N LEU A 78 -12.76 -10.53 -27.13
CA LEU A 78 -13.53 -10.26 -25.93
C LEU A 78 -14.75 -11.18 -25.84
N ASN A 79 -15.49 -11.45 -26.91
CA ASN A 79 -16.66 -12.34 -26.84
C ASN A 79 -16.32 -13.78 -26.46
N GLU A 80 -15.13 -14.27 -26.84
CA GLU A 80 -14.67 -15.63 -26.54
C GLU A 80 -14.15 -15.79 -25.10
N LEU A 81 -13.79 -14.70 -24.42
CA LEU A 81 -13.32 -14.77 -23.03
C LEU A 81 -14.38 -15.39 -22.11
N ASN A 82 -14.01 -16.44 -21.40
CA ASN A 82 -14.83 -16.97 -20.31
C ASN A 82 -14.38 -16.34 -18.99
N VAL A 83 -15.15 -15.37 -18.49
CA VAL A 83 -14.87 -14.65 -17.24
C VAL A 83 -15.97 -14.94 -16.23
N GLU A 84 -15.58 -15.49 -15.08
CA GLU A 84 -16.44 -15.65 -13.92
C GLU A 84 -16.29 -14.42 -13.00
N PHE A 85 -17.31 -13.56 -12.97
CA PHE A 85 -17.35 -12.40 -12.07
C PHE A 85 -17.84 -12.81 -10.70
N LYS A 86 -16.91 -13.08 -9.78
CA LYS A 86 -17.23 -13.39 -8.39
C LYS A 86 -17.49 -12.13 -7.59
N GLU A 87 -18.46 -12.19 -6.69
CA GLU A 87 -18.77 -11.09 -5.76
C GLU A 87 -17.62 -10.78 -4.82
N VAL A 88 -16.84 -11.80 -4.43
CA VAL A 88 -15.67 -11.68 -3.55
C VAL A 88 -14.45 -12.32 -4.19
N GLN A 89 -13.33 -11.62 -4.10
CA GLN A 89 -12.00 -12.11 -4.49
C GLN A 89 -11.13 -12.19 -3.24
N GLU A 90 -10.37 -13.28 -3.12
CA GLU A 90 -9.38 -13.41 -2.06
C GLU A 90 -8.27 -12.38 -2.26
N ILE A 91 -7.91 -11.68 -1.18
CA ILE A 91 -6.85 -10.67 -1.19
C ILE A 91 -5.52 -11.40 -0.95
N PRO A 92 -4.49 -11.21 -1.80
CA PRO A 92 -3.20 -11.82 -1.56
C PRO A 92 -2.62 -11.40 -0.19
N PRO A 93 -2.00 -12.32 0.57
CA PRO A 93 -1.50 -12.02 1.93
C PRO A 93 -0.58 -10.79 2.01
N MET A 94 0.33 -10.61 1.04
CA MET A 94 1.17 -9.43 0.96
C MET A 94 0.37 -8.12 0.86
N THR A 95 -0.72 -8.12 0.07
CA THR A 95 -1.56 -6.93 -0.08
C THR A 95 -2.28 -6.61 1.23
N GLU A 96 -2.79 -7.63 1.93
CA GLU A 96 -3.41 -7.44 3.24
C GLU A 96 -2.42 -6.88 4.26
N ALA A 97 -1.21 -7.45 4.33
CA ALA A 97 -0.16 -6.99 5.22
C ALA A 97 0.23 -5.53 4.94
N MET A 98 0.35 -5.13 3.68
CA MET A 98 0.64 -3.74 3.31
C MET A 98 -0.44 -2.75 3.74
N VAL A 99 -1.72 -3.14 3.70
CA VAL A 99 -2.83 -2.30 4.22
C VAL A 99 -2.72 -2.16 5.73
N ARG A 100 -2.49 -3.27 6.45
CA ARG A 100 -2.33 -3.25 7.91
C ARG A 100 -1.12 -2.41 8.34
N LEU A 101 0.01 -2.56 7.66
CA LEU A 101 1.21 -1.72 7.87
C LEU A 101 0.88 -0.24 7.69
N SER A 102 0.16 0.12 6.62
CA SER A 102 -0.24 1.52 6.38
C SER A 102 -1.03 2.08 7.56
N HIS A 103 -2.07 1.38 8.03
CA HIS A 103 -2.89 1.84 9.15
C HIS A 103 -2.07 2.03 10.43
N VAL A 104 -1.24 1.05 10.81
CA VAL A 104 -0.42 1.15 12.04
C VAL A 104 0.61 2.26 11.94
N THR A 105 1.23 2.47 10.77
CA THR A 105 2.13 3.62 10.59
C THR A 105 1.41 4.96 10.70
N ASP A 106 0.16 5.06 10.23
CA ASP A 106 -0.65 6.27 10.38
C ASP A 106 -1.07 6.50 11.84
N HIS A 107 -1.37 5.43 12.59
CA HIS A 107 -1.57 5.52 14.04
C HIS A 107 -0.32 6.03 14.75
N LEU A 108 0.85 5.49 14.43
CA LEU A 108 2.12 5.91 15.04
C LEU A 108 2.49 7.36 14.69
N LYS A 109 2.15 7.85 13.50
CA LYS A 109 2.27 9.28 13.16
C LYS A 109 1.38 10.13 14.07
N ARG A 110 0.10 9.76 14.23
CA ARG A 110 -0.84 10.47 15.11
C ARG A 110 -0.39 10.46 16.57
N ILE A 111 0.13 9.32 17.03
CA ILE A 111 0.75 9.20 18.37
C ILE A 111 1.97 10.13 18.48
N GLY A 112 2.83 10.20 17.46
CA GLY A 112 3.96 11.12 17.41
C GLY A 112 3.53 12.59 17.48
N GLU A 113 2.49 12.97 16.73
CA GLU A 113 1.87 14.30 16.77
C GLU A 113 1.26 14.63 18.15
N ALA A 114 0.75 13.61 18.85
CA ALA A 114 0.27 13.70 20.23
C ALA A 114 1.41 13.62 21.28
N GLY A 115 2.68 13.75 20.87
CA GLY A 115 3.83 13.73 21.78
C GLY A 115 4.16 12.35 22.33
N TRP A 116 3.93 11.30 21.54
CA TRP A 116 4.10 9.89 21.91
C TRP A 116 3.20 9.47 23.09
N GLN A 117 1.98 9.99 23.09
CA GLN A 117 0.90 9.65 24.01
C GLN A 117 -0.34 9.19 23.22
N PRO A 118 -1.29 8.47 23.85
CA PRO A 118 -2.58 8.22 23.22
C PRO A 118 -3.27 9.54 22.82
N PRO A 119 -3.67 9.71 21.55
CA PRO A 119 -4.41 10.89 21.12
C PRO A 119 -5.73 11.04 21.89
N ALA A 120 -6.14 12.28 22.17
CA ALA A 120 -7.33 12.56 22.98
C ALA A 120 -8.65 12.05 22.34
N ASP A 121 -8.70 12.04 21.02
CA ASP A 121 -9.83 11.54 20.21
C ASP A 121 -9.76 10.02 19.95
N HIS A 122 -8.62 9.38 20.24
CA HIS A 122 -8.40 7.94 20.14
C HIS A 122 -7.55 7.41 21.31
N PRO A 123 -8.13 7.34 22.52
CA PRO A 123 -7.42 6.87 23.70
C PRO A 123 -7.06 5.38 23.65
N ASP A 124 -7.60 4.64 22.69
CA ASP A 124 -7.30 3.24 22.40
C ASP A 124 -5.95 3.03 21.69
N LEU A 125 -5.42 4.06 21.02
CA LEU A 125 -4.12 4.01 20.34
C LEU A 125 -2.98 4.12 21.35
N GLU A 126 -2.63 3.00 21.96
CA GLU A 126 -1.57 2.90 22.95
C GLU A 126 -0.18 2.81 22.26
N PRO A 127 0.77 3.71 22.57
CA PRO A 127 2.04 3.81 21.82
C PRO A 127 2.86 2.52 21.74
N ALA A 128 3.06 1.81 22.86
CA ALA A 128 3.85 0.58 22.86
C ALA A 128 3.13 -0.54 22.10
N HIS A 129 1.80 -0.61 22.21
CA HIS A 129 0.98 -1.57 21.50
C HIS A 129 1.02 -1.36 19.97
N GLU A 130 0.89 -0.12 19.49
CA GLU A 130 0.98 0.15 18.04
C GLU A 130 2.39 -0.15 17.50
N ALA A 131 3.44 0.12 18.28
CA ALA A 131 4.81 -0.27 17.91
C ALA A 131 4.99 -1.80 17.84
N LEU A 132 4.40 -2.54 18.80
CA LEU A 132 4.33 -4.00 18.78
C LEU A 132 3.60 -4.52 17.53
N LEU A 133 2.42 -3.99 17.22
CA LEU A 133 1.67 -4.38 16.03
C LEU A 133 2.49 -4.17 14.75
N LEU A 134 3.21 -3.06 14.67
CA LEU A 134 4.07 -2.77 13.53
C LEU A 134 5.22 -3.79 13.41
N ARG A 135 5.87 -4.13 14.54
CA ARG A 135 6.90 -5.16 14.59
C ARG A 135 6.37 -6.50 14.11
N GLU A 136 5.26 -6.98 14.69
CA GLU A 136 4.67 -8.28 14.36
C GLU A 136 4.28 -8.38 12.87
N LEU A 137 3.79 -7.30 12.26
CA LEU A 137 3.51 -7.28 10.83
C LEU A 137 4.76 -7.52 9.98
N PHE A 138 5.91 -6.93 10.35
CA PHE A 138 7.17 -7.21 9.68
C PHE A 138 7.67 -8.63 9.94
N THR A 139 7.57 -9.11 11.18
CA THR A 139 7.92 -10.47 11.57
C THR A 139 7.14 -11.51 10.75
N GLU A 140 5.82 -11.34 10.61
CA GLU A 140 4.98 -12.25 9.84
C GLU A 140 5.26 -12.16 8.34
N LEU A 141 5.48 -10.96 7.80
CA LEU A 141 5.88 -10.80 6.40
C LEU A 141 7.17 -11.56 6.08
N LEU A 142 8.20 -11.42 6.93
CA LEU A 142 9.48 -12.10 6.77
C LEU A 142 9.39 -13.64 6.83
N ARG A 143 8.30 -14.19 7.38
CA ARG A 143 8.05 -15.65 7.43
C ARG A 143 7.41 -16.20 6.16
N THR A 144 6.81 -15.34 5.33
CA THR A 144 6.09 -15.76 4.11
C THR A 144 7.06 -16.27 3.03
N GLU A 145 6.63 -17.26 2.24
CA GLU A 145 7.40 -17.74 1.09
C GLU A 145 7.57 -16.65 0.02
N GLU A 146 6.57 -15.77 -0.13
CA GLU A 146 6.63 -14.65 -1.06
C GLU A 146 7.81 -13.72 -0.75
N VAL A 147 8.05 -13.38 0.52
CA VAL A 147 9.19 -12.54 0.92
C VAL A 147 10.52 -13.29 0.83
N LYS A 148 10.55 -14.58 1.18
CA LYS A 148 11.78 -15.39 1.07
C LYS A 148 12.31 -15.50 -0.36
N GLN A 149 11.42 -15.41 -1.34
CA GLN A 149 11.76 -15.42 -2.77
C GLN A 149 12.18 -14.04 -3.30
N GLN A 150 12.00 -12.96 -2.54
CA GLN A 150 12.43 -11.62 -2.95
C GLN A 150 13.95 -11.47 -2.85
N PRO A 151 14.55 -10.53 -3.61
CA PRO A 151 15.97 -10.20 -3.49
C PRO A 151 16.40 -9.85 -2.06
N MET A 152 17.69 -10.06 -1.75
CA MET A 152 18.21 -9.80 -0.39
C MET A 152 17.93 -8.38 0.10
N GLU A 153 18.08 -7.37 -0.75
CA GLU A 153 17.82 -5.97 -0.41
C GLU A 153 16.35 -5.71 0.00
N PHE A 154 15.39 -6.36 -0.66
CA PHE A 154 13.98 -6.31 -0.24
C PHE A 154 13.82 -6.81 1.19
N GLN A 155 14.43 -7.96 1.49
CA GLN A 155 14.36 -8.57 2.82
C GLN A 155 15.12 -7.74 3.86
N GLU A 156 16.22 -7.08 3.48
CA GLU A 156 17.00 -6.19 4.34
C GLU A 156 16.18 -4.98 4.79
N TRP A 157 15.41 -4.33 3.90
CA TRP A 157 14.52 -3.24 4.30
C TRP A 157 13.42 -3.68 5.27
N LEU A 158 12.88 -4.90 5.10
CA LEU A 158 11.92 -5.46 6.05
C LEU A 158 12.56 -5.77 7.41
N ARG A 159 13.74 -6.42 7.44
CA ARG A 159 14.45 -6.73 8.68
C ARG A 159 14.89 -5.47 9.44
N ASP A 160 15.35 -4.45 8.72
CA ASP A 160 15.72 -3.18 9.33
C ASP A 160 14.50 -2.49 9.96
N SER A 161 13.35 -2.57 9.29
CA SER A 161 12.08 -2.04 9.83
C SER A 161 11.60 -2.84 11.05
N GLU A 162 11.70 -4.17 11.02
CA GLU A 162 11.42 -5.04 12.17
C GLU A 162 12.32 -4.71 13.37
N ALA A 163 13.64 -4.62 13.17
CA ALA A 163 14.58 -4.30 14.24
C ALA A 163 14.34 -2.89 14.81
N THR A 164 14.09 -1.91 13.94
CA THR A 164 13.78 -0.54 14.36
C THR A 164 12.52 -0.47 15.20
N THR A 165 11.48 -1.22 14.84
CA THR A 165 10.18 -1.23 15.53
C THR A 165 10.24 -1.99 16.85
N LEU A 166 11.04 -3.06 16.94
CA LEU A 166 11.37 -3.71 18.21
C LEU A 166 12.03 -2.74 19.19
N GLU A 167 12.98 -1.92 18.73
CA GLU A 167 13.60 -0.91 19.58
C GLU A 167 12.60 0.16 20.03
N MET A 168 11.70 0.61 19.14
CA MET A 168 10.64 1.55 19.49
C MET A 168 9.71 1.00 20.57
N GLU A 169 9.20 -0.21 20.37
CA GLU A 169 8.33 -0.91 21.33
C GLU A 169 9.01 -1.06 22.70
N SER A 170 10.29 -1.48 22.71
CA SER A 170 11.05 -1.67 23.94
C SER A 170 11.18 -0.34 24.69
N GLN A 171 11.59 0.72 24.00
CA GLN A 171 11.75 2.06 24.59
C GLN A 171 10.42 2.62 25.13
N LEU A 172 9.32 2.45 24.39
CA LEU A 172 7.99 2.88 24.81
C LEU A 172 7.50 2.09 26.02
N SER A 173 7.70 0.77 26.03
CA SER A 173 7.29 -0.12 27.14
C SER A 173 8.09 0.17 28.41
N GLU A 174 9.42 0.28 28.30
CA GLU A 174 10.31 0.59 29.41
C GLU A 174 9.98 1.95 30.03
N TRP A 175 9.78 2.96 29.19
CA TRP A 175 9.40 4.29 29.65
C TRP A 175 8.05 4.28 30.39
N LYS A 176 7.02 3.65 29.79
CA LYS A 176 5.67 3.58 30.36
C LYS A 176 5.68 2.88 31.72
N TYR A 177 6.48 1.82 31.87
CA TYR A 177 6.65 1.12 33.14
C TYR A 177 7.37 1.98 34.19
N ALA A 178 8.44 2.67 33.79
CA ALA A 178 9.24 3.49 34.69
C ALA A 178 8.51 4.76 35.17
N GLN A 179 7.69 5.37 34.31
CA GLN A 179 7.02 6.64 34.58
C GLN A 179 5.55 6.62 34.11
N PRO A 180 4.67 5.87 34.80
CA PRO A 180 3.28 5.75 34.40
C PRO A 180 2.56 7.11 34.45
N GLY A 181 1.87 7.47 33.37
CA GLY A 181 1.06 8.69 33.27
C GLY A 181 1.86 9.99 33.11
N SER A 182 3.19 9.94 32.96
CA SER A 182 3.97 11.11 32.54
C SER A 182 3.97 11.23 31.02
N SER A 183 4.54 12.32 30.49
CA SER A 183 4.87 12.43 29.07
C SER A 183 6.32 11.97 28.82
N PRO A 184 6.64 11.42 27.65
CA PRO A 184 8.00 10.99 27.33
C PRO A 184 8.98 12.18 27.34
N PRO A 185 10.21 12.00 27.84
CA PRO A 185 11.24 13.03 27.74
C PRO A 185 11.49 13.43 26.28
N ALA A 186 11.78 14.71 26.04
CA ALA A 186 12.01 15.23 24.68
C ALA A 186 13.06 14.43 23.87
N ALA A 187 14.11 13.94 24.53
CA ALA A 187 15.14 13.12 23.91
C ALA A 187 14.60 11.75 23.42
N LEU A 188 13.70 11.13 24.19
CA LEU A 188 13.03 9.89 23.80
C LEU A 188 12.07 10.16 22.64
N SER A 189 11.23 11.20 22.74
CA SER A 189 10.31 11.60 21.66
C SER A 189 11.03 11.86 20.34
N SER A 190 12.18 12.54 20.38
CA SER A 190 13.01 12.78 19.19
C SER A 190 13.58 11.48 18.61
N THR A 191 14.01 10.56 19.47
CA THR A 191 14.55 9.26 19.05
C THR A 191 13.47 8.41 18.38
N LEU A 192 12.27 8.37 18.97
CA LEU A 192 11.12 7.65 18.42
C LEU A 192 10.70 8.22 17.05
N ALA A 193 10.72 9.55 16.89
CA ALA A 193 10.44 10.20 15.60
C ALA A 193 11.46 9.78 14.53
N THR A 194 12.75 9.82 14.85
CA THR A 194 13.80 9.36 13.91
C THR A 194 13.64 7.88 13.54
N LYS A 195 13.21 7.02 14.48
CA LYS A 195 12.95 5.60 14.19
C LYS A 195 11.75 5.41 13.28
N LEU A 196 10.65 6.14 13.51
CA LEU A 196 9.49 6.09 12.62
C LEU A 196 9.84 6.58 11.21
N ASP A 197 10.61 7.65 11.09
CA ASP A 197 11.08 8.16 9.80
C ASP A 197 11.95 7.14 9.04
N ARG A 198 12.79 6.37 9.77
CA ARG A 198 13.58 5.28 9.19
C ARG A 198 12.69 4.19 8.62
N VAL A 199 11.66 3.75 9.35
CA VAL A 199 10.71 2.74 8.87
C VAL A 199 9.98 3.26 7.62
N LEU A 200 9.48 4.49 7.64
CA LEU A 200 8.79 5.09 6.50
C LEU A 200 9.72 5.22 5.27
N SER A 201 11.00 5.52 5.49
CA SER A 201 12.01 5.57 4.44
C SER A 201 12.25 4.20 3.81
N ASN A 202 12.32 3.14 4.62
CA ASN A 202 12.42 1.76 4.13
C ASN A 202 11.18 1.36 3.31
N CYS A 203 9.98 1.69 3.80
CA CYS A 203 8.74 1.47 3.04
C CYS A 203 8.78 2.18 1.69
N GLN A 204 9.21 3.44 1.66
CA GLN A 204 9.32 4.21 0.42
C GLN A 204 10.35 3.61 -0.53
N ALA A 205 11.55 3.28 -0.06
CA ALA A 205 12.62 2.69 -0.89
C ALA A 205 12.15 1.37 -1.53
N CYS A 206 11.54 0.50 -0.73
CA CYS A 206 10.97 -0.76 -1.22
C CYS A 206 9.88 -0.53 -2.27
N HIS A 207 8.95 0.40 -2.02
CA HIS A 207 7.87 0.69 -2.96
C HIS A 207 8.37 1.29 -4.27
N VAL A 208 9.27 2.25 -4.21
CA VAL A 208 9.85 2.89 -5.41
C VAL A 208 10.56 1.87 -6.28
N LYS A 209 11.21 0.87 -5.68
CA LYS A 209 11.97 -0.15 -6.43
C LYS A 209 11.12 -1.31 -6.95
N TYR A 210 10.18 -1.81 -6.14
CA TYR A 210 9.50 -3.09 -6.42
C TYR A 210 8.01 -2.95 -6.72
N ARG A 211 7.36 -1.88 -6.24
CA ARG A 211 5.91 -1.67 -6.37
C ARG A 211 5.55 -0.72 -7.50
N ASP A 212 6.19 0.44 -7.53
CA ASP A 212 5.79 1.62 -8.32
C ASP A 212 6.42 1.64 -9.72
N VAL A 213 7.26 0.64 -10.02
CA VAL A 213 7.91 0.49 -11.32
C VAL A 213 7.02 -0.26 -12.33
N PRO A 214 7.22 0.01 -13.63
CA PRO A 214 6.70 -0.81 -14.72
C PRO A 214 6.95 -2.32 -14.57
N LEU A 215 6.05 -3.14 -15.12
CA LEU A 215 6.17 -4.60 -15.02
C LEU A 215 7.39 -5.17 -15.77
N ASN A 216 7.78 -4.55 -16.87
CA ASN A 216 8.98 -4.90 -17.63
C ASN A 216 10.29 -4.55 -16.91
N GLU A 217 10.24 -3.73 -15.86
CA GLU A 217 11.38 -3.37 -15.00
C GLU A 217 11.45 -4.22 -13.72
N LYS A 218 10.43 -5.05 -13.44
CA LYS A 218 10.45 -5.96 -12.28
C LYS A 218 11.35 -7.16 -12.60
N LEU A 219 12.53 -7.19 -11.97
CA LEU A 219 13.47 -8.32 -11.96
C LEU A 219 12.96 -9.48 -11.11
#